data_AF-U1LYR9-F1
#
_entry.id   AF-U1LYR9-F1
#
_cell.length_a   1.000
_cell.length_b   1.000
_cell.length_c   1.000
_cell.angle_alpha   90.00
_cell.angle_beta   90.00
_cell.angle_gamma   90.00
#
_symmetry.space_group_name_H-M   'P 1'
#
loop_
_entity.id
_entity.type
_entity.pdbx_description
1 polymer ?
#
loop_
_entity_poly.entity_id
_entity_poly.type
_entity_poly.pdbx_seq_one_letter_code
_entity_poly.pdbx_strand_id
1 'polypeptide(L)'
;MIQRRYAPLYVTFGLSILTIVALFTVNGRFFPDLNLMTAIWVYIVLDVALIATLIWGLFSKDKTVRVFSLVGNLGLIVPLSIWIFLLVLANGISEA
;
A
#
# COMPACT_ATOMS: atom_id res chain seq x y z
N MET A 1 26.75 9.00 4.27
CA MET A 1 25.59 9.92 4.35
C MET A 1 24.63 9.86 3.15
N ILE A 2 25.01 9.24 2.02
CA ILE A 2 24.17 9.14 0.79
C ILE A 2 22.92 8.25 0.95
N GLN A 3 22.98 7.19 1.79
CA GLN A 3 21.85 6.27 1.99
C GLN A 3 20.56 6.93 2.49
N ARG A 4 20.65 7.94 3.39
CA ARG A 4 19.44 8.60 3.92
C ARG A 4 18.72 9.46 2.88
N ARG A 5 19.42 9.92 1.84
CA ARG A 5 18.84 10.81 0.81
C ARG A 5 17.86 10.06 -0.11
N TYR A 6 18.14 8.79 -0.39
CA TYR A 6 17.34 7.96 -1.29
C TYR A 6 16.50 6.91 -0.55
N ALA A 7 16.53 6.90 0.79
CA ALA A 7 15.72 5.99 1.60
C ALA A 7 14.23 5.96 1.21
N PRO A 8 13.55 7.10 0.93
CA PRO A 8 12.15 7.06 0.49
C PRO A 8 11.92 6.30 -0.81
N LEU A 9 12.92 6.28 -1.73
CA LEU A 9 12.82 5.52 -2.98
C LEU A 9 12.84 4.02 -2.70
N TYR A 10 13.80 3.55 -1.91
CA TYR A 10 13.93 2.13 -1.57
C TYR A 10 12.72 1.63 -0.80
N VAL A 11 12.19 2.44 0.13
CA VAL A 11 10.99 2.11 0.90
C VAL A 11 9.76 2.08 0.00
N THR A 12 9.58 3.07 -0.89
CA THR A 12 8.48 3.06 -1.88
C THR A 12 8.55 1.81 -2.75
N PHE A 13 9.74 1.45 -3.23
CA PHE A 13 9.94 0.27 -4.07
C PHE A 13 9.64 -1.04 -3.31
N GLY A 14 10.12 -1.17 -2.08
CA GLY A 14 9.83 -2.31 -1.21
C GLY A 14 8.34 -2.45 -0.91
N LEU A 15 7.68 -1.34 -0.57
CA LEU A 15 6.22 -1.31 -0.36
C LEU A 15 5.47 -1.65 -1.65
N SER A 16 5.94 -1.21 -2.81
CA SER A 16 5.33 -1.55 -4.09
C SER A 16 5.31 -3.05 -4.33
N ILE A 17 6.44 -3.72 -4.13
CA ILE A 17 6.55 -5.18 -4.24
C ILE A 17 5.63 -5.85 -3.21
N LEU A 18 5.68 -5.40 -1.95
CA LEU A 18 4.88 -5.98 -0.88
C LEU A 18 3.38 -5.86 -1.16
N THR A 19 2.91 -4.70 -1.63
CA THR A 19 1.51 -4.46 -1.99
C THR A 19 1.07 -5.36 -3.14
N ILE A 20 1.88 -5.53 -4.18
CA ILE A 20 1.57 -6.43 -5.28
C ILE A 20 1.47 -7.88 -4.78
N VAL A 21 2.45 -8.34 -3.98
CA VAL A 21 2.43 -9.69 -3.40
C VAL A 21 1.19 -9.89 -2.52
N ALA A 22 0.84 -8.90 -1.70
CA ALA A 22 -0.34 -8.96 -0.86
C ALA A 22 -1.62 -9.08 -1.70
N LEU A 23 -1.80 -8.28 -2.75
CA LEU A 23 -2.97 -8.36 -3.63
C LEU A 23 -3.15 -9.75 -4.28
N PHE A 24 -2.04 -10.40 -4.65
CA PHE A 24 -2.10 -11.73 -5.26
C PHE A 24 -2.29 -12.85 -4.24
N THR A 25 -1.77 -12.70 -3.03
CA THR A 25 -1.70 -13.81 -2.05
C THR A 25 -2.78 -13.70 -0.98
N VAL A 26 -3.18 -12.51 -0.57
CA VAL A 26 -4.15 -12.26 0.51
C VAL A 26 -5.57 -12.32 -0.07
N ASN A 27 -5.95 -13.52 -0.49
CA ASN A 27 -7.28 -13.87 -0.98
C ASN A 27 -7.66 -15.31 -0.60
N GLY A 28 -8.95 -15.63 -0.71
CA GLY A 28 -9.49 -16.95 -0.34
C GLY A 28 -9.00 -18.12 -1.21
N ARG A 29 -8.28 -17.86 -2.31
CA ARG A 29 -7.71 -18.92 -3.16
C ARG A 29 -6.38 -19.44 -2.60
N PHE A 30 -5.53 -18.55 -2.09
CA PHE A 30 -4.25 -18.92 -1.48
C PHE A 30 -4.37 -19.20 0.01
N PHE A 31 -5.28 -18.50 0.71
CA PHE A 31 -5.58 -18.75 2.10
C PHE A 31 -7.08 -18.97 2.29
N PRO A 32 -7.58 -20.22 2.14
CA PRO A 32 -9.01 -20.52 2.20
C PRO A 32 -9.64 -20.23 3.57
N ASP A 33 -8.84 -20.28 4.65
CA ASP A 33 -9.28 -20.00 6.01
C ASP A 33 -9.05 -18.54 6.45
N LEU A 34 -8.54 -17.67 5.55
CA LEU A 34 -8.28 -16.28 5.88
C LEU A 34 -9.59 -15.51 5.98
N ASN A 35 -9.85 -14.93 7.16
CA ASN A 35 -10.98 -14.05 7.38
C ASN A 35 -10.86 -12.77 6.51
N LEU A 36 -11.95 -12.38 5.86
CA LEU A 36 -12.07 -11.17 5.05
C LEU A 36 -11.64 -9.91 5.83
N MET A 37 -12.03 -9.79 7.10
CA MET A 37 -11.64 -8.67 7.95
C MET A 37 -10.12 -8.61 8.16
N THR A 38 -9.46 -9.76 8.30
CA THR A 38 -7.99 -9.83 8.41
C THR A 38 -7.33 -9.35 7.13
N ALA A 39 -7.85 -9.75 5.96
CA ALA A 39 -7.36 -9.27 4.67
C ALA A 39 -7.49 -7.74 4.55
N ILE A 40 -8.66 -7.18 4.92
CA ILE A 40 -8.90 -5.74 4.94
C ILE A 40 -7.86 -5.02 5.80
N TRP A 41 -7.59 -5.51 7.02
CA TRP A 41 -6.59 -4.92 7.91
C TRP A 41 -5.19 -4.90 7.29
N VAL A 42 -4.78 -5.96 6.60
CA VAL A 42 -3.48 -6.00 5.90
C VAL A 42 -3.40 -4.90 4.84
N TYR A 43 -4.45 -4.75 4.02
CA TYR A 43 -4.49 -3.72 2.99
C TYR A 43 -4.51 -2.29 3.59
N ILE A 44 -5.25 -2.06 4.68
CA ILE A 44 -5.25 -0.77 5.38
C ILE A 44 -3.85 -0.41 5.88
N VAL A 45 -3.13 -1.36 6.50
CA VAL A 45 -1.77 -1.12 7.00
C VAL A 45 -0.82 -0.76 5.84
N LEU A 46 -0.96 -1.44 4.69
CA LEU A 46 -0.19 -1.13 3.49
C LEU A 46 -0.52 0.26 2.94
N ASP A 47 -1.80 0.64 2.91
CA ASP A 47 -2.23 1.96 2.43
C ASP A 47 -1.67 3.08 3.32
N VAL A 48 -1.74 2.91 4.64
CA VAL A 48 -1.14 3.85 5.61
C VAL A 48 0.38 3.95 5.43
N ALA A 49 1.07 2.82 5.20
CA ALA A 49 2.51 2.82 4.97
C ALA A 49 2.90 3.55 3.67
N LEU A 50 2.12 3.40 2.60
CA LEU A 50 2.30 4.14 1.35
C LEU A 50 2.08 5.65 1.56
N ILE A 51 1.04 6.04 2.31
CA ILE A 51 0.79 7.46 2.65
C ILE A 51 1.95 8.03 3.48
N ALA A 52 2.42 7.32 4.48
CA ALA A 52 3.56 7.75 5.29
C ALA A 52 4.83 7.93 4.45
N THR A 53 5.07 7.00 3.51
CA THR A 53 6.23 7.05 2.60
C THR A 53 6.11 8.18 1.59
N LEU A 54 4.90 8.44 1.07
CA LEU A 54 4.61 9.59 0.21
C LEU A 54 4.94 10.89 0.93
N ILE A 55 4.42 11.08 2.15
CA ILE A 55 4.68 12.28 2.96
C ILE A 55 6.18 12.44 3.17
N TRP A 56 6.88 11.37 3.55
CA TRP A 56 8.33 11.41 3.74
C TRP A 56 9.09 11.79 2.46
N GLY A 57 8.70 11.21 1.32
CA GLY A 57 9.29 11.51 0.01
C GLY A 57 9.01 12.94 -0.46
N LEU A 58 7.85 13.50 -0.14
CA LEU A 58 7.47 14.88 -0.46
C LEU A 58 8.30 15.93 0.28
N PHE A 59 8.74 15.62 1.51
CA PHE A 59 9.64 16.46 2.29
C PHE A 59 11.11 16.35 1.86
N SER A 60 11.45 15.53 0.86
CA SER A 60 12.81 15.45 0.35
C SER A 60 13.20 16.71 -0.42
N LYS A 61 14.44 17.17 -0.22
CA LYS A 61 15.03 18.29 -0.97
C LYS A 61 15.32 17.96 -2.43
N ASP A 62 15.35 16.67 -2.77
CA ASP A 62 15.70 16.19 -4.10
C ASP A 62 14.46 16.09 -5.00
N LYS A 63 14.47 16.81 -6.13
CA LYS A 63 13.34 16.84 -7.07
C LYS A 63 13.00 15.44 -7.59
N THR A 64 14.00 14.60 -7.85
CA THR A 64 13.80 13.24 -8.38
C THR A 64 13.09 12.36 -7.35
N VAL A 65 13.55 12.40 -6.09
CA VAL A 65 12.92 11.65 -4.99
C VAL A 65 11.47 12.07 -4.81
N ARG A 66 11.20 13.38 -4.88
CA ARG A 66 9.87 13.94 -4.72
C ARG A 66 8.90 13.48 -5.81
N VAL A 67 9.31 13.57 -7.08
CA VAL A 67 8.49 13.14 -8.22
C VAL A 67 8.25 11.63 -8.19
N PHE A 68 9.29 10.83 -7.95
CA PHE A 68 9.14 9.38 -7.86
C PHE A 68 8.20 8.98 -6.73
N SER A 69 8.37 9.58 -5.54
CA SER A 69 7.50 9.27 -4.39
C SER A 69 6.06 9.67 -4.68
N LEU A 70 5.83 10.80 -5.34
CA LEU A 70 4.50 11.22 -5.74
C LEU A 70 3.85 10.21 -6.69
N VAL A 71 4.50 9.90 -7.82
CA VAL A 71 3.93 9.02 -8.85
C VAL A 71 3.81 7.58 -8.35
N GLY A 72 4.86 7.06 -7.71
CA GLY A 72 4.92 5.67 -7.25
C GLY A 72 3.92 5.37 -6.13
N ASN A 73 3.80 6.26 -5.13
CA ASN A 73 2.85 6.03 -4.04
C ASN A 73 1.40 6.31 -4.49
N LEU A 74 1.12 7.40 -5.23
CA LEU A 74 -0.25 7.66 -5.70
C LEU A 74 -0.79 6.58 -6.62
N GLY A 75 0.06 6.03 -7.50
CA GLY A 75 -0.31 4.93 -8.38
C GLY A 75 -0.74 3.66 -7.65
N LEU A 76 -0.34 3.49 -6.39
CA LEU A 76 -0.72 2.34 -5.55
C LEU A 76 -1.84 2.68 -4.57
N ILE A 77 -1.79 3.87 -3.93
CA ILE A 77 -2.79 4.30 -2.95
C ILE A 77 -4.19 4.30 -3.59
N VAL A 78 -4.34 4.94 -4.75
CA VAL A 78 -5.67 5.07 -5.39
C VAL A 78 -6.35 3.71 -5.64
N PRO A 79 -5.74 2.75 -6.36
CA PRO A 79 -6.37 1.45 -6.57
C PRO A 79 -6.50 0.64 -5.27
N LEU A 80 -5.56 0.75 -4.34
CA LEU A 80 -5.62 0.04 -3.06
C LEU A 80 -6.77 0.55 -2.18
N SER A 81 -6.98 1.86 -2.08
CA SER A 81 -8.11 2.43 -1.34
C SER A 81 -9.45 2.05 -1.95
N ILE A 82 -9.57 2.00 -3.28
CA ILE A 82 -10.76 1.48 -3.97
C ILE A 82 -11.00 0.02 -3.59
N TRP A 83 -9.95 -0.81 -3.63
CA TRP A 83 -10.03 -2.22 -3.28
C TRP A 83 -10.48 -2.42 -1.82
N ILE A 84 -9.88 -1.69 -0.89
CA ILE A 84 -10.27 -1.71 0.54
C ILE A 84 -11.75 -1.36 0.70
N PHE A 85 -12.21 -0.29 0.03
CA PHE A 85 -13.62 0.11 0.09
C PHE A 85 -14.56 -1.00 -0.39
N LEU A 86 -14.22 -1.66 -1.52
CA LEU A 86 -14.99 -2.78 -2.04
C LEU A 86 -15.01 -3.99 -1.09
N LEU A 87 -13.88 -4.31 -0.44
CA LEU A 87 -13.81 -5.40 0.53
C LEU A 87 -14.63 -5.08 1.79
N VAL A 88 -14.57 -3.85 2.30
CA VAL A 88 -15.38 -3.41 3.45
C VAL A 88 -16.87 -3.49 3.11
N LEU A 89 -17.26 -3.07 1.90
CA LEU A 89 -18.63 -3.20 1.43
C LEU A 89 -19.06 -4.68 1.34
N ALA A 90 -18.21 -5.55 0.80
CA ALA A 90 -18.46 -6.98 0.73
C ALA A 90 -18.59 -7.60 2.13
N ASN A 91 -17.77 -7.18 3.08
CA ASN A 91 -17.83 -7.64 4.47
C ASN A 91 -19.15 -7.25 5.13
N GLY A 92 -19.60 -6.01 4.93
CA GLY A 92 -20.89 -5.54 5.44
C GLY A 92 -22.10 -6.28 4.86
N ILE A 93 -22.03 -6.70 3.59
CA ILE A 93 -23.08 -7.54 2.96
C ILE A 93 -23.02 -8.98 3.48
N SER A 94 -21.83 -9.51 3.76
CA SER A 94 -21.65 -10.89 4.22
C SER A 94 -22.04 -11.12 5.68
N GLU A 95 -21.99 -10.08 6.52
CA GLU A 95 -22.32 -10.15 7.95
C GLU A 95 -23.79 -9.82 8.26
N ALA A 96 -24.57 -9.36 7.28
CA ALA A 96 -25.99 -9.02 7.38
C ALA A 96 -26.89 -10.23 7.06
#